data_AF-A0A150PGI8-F1
#
_entry.id   AF-A0A150PGI8-F1
#
_cell.length_a   1.000
_cell.length_b   1.000
_cell.length_c   1.000
_cell.angle_alpha   90.00
_cell.angle_beta   90.00
_cell.angle_gamma   90.00
#
_symmetry.space_group_name_H-M   'P 1'
#
loop_
_entity.id
_entity.type
_entity.pdbx_description
1 polymer ?
#
loop_
_entity_poly.entity_id
_entity_poly.type
_entity_poly.pdbx_seq_one_letter_code
_entity_poly.pdbx_strand_id
1 'polypeptide(L)'
;MGLGAAGRRLLQPLAALAALAAGCEVLVDGELDAVLCSAEGAIGPPACPEGTLCRNGVCIAMPPERALGAPCEAHDDCGALDFCLDPTTFGGEGPSVCARACCSSSDCDPVRDAVCWVPDTGGGGLCRVGRDVGRPEVGTGRTGDPCAAHRDCRSGMCSEGVCVDACCSDTSCAAAGAVCRLTKGLISSGSAWACRPPDTTGTRGYFEACDEHAECASGLCAQVDELGGRCTIPCCASDMCPASPGDVTHIVGCAEVDVGAGSTVRACARVLQAQSFSAVGVACTGDDACRGGMCVIEPGQTQGFCSDVCCREASCGDVARFGCRPAGTGSSWALRCEPK
;
A
#
# COMPACT_ATOMS: atom_id res chain seq x y z
N MET A 1 30.71 21.47 -77.32
CA MET A 1 30.77 22.95 -77.40
C MET A 1 29.95 23.50 -76.24
N GLY A 2 30.54 24.36 -75.39
CA GLY A 2 29.92 25.20 -74.34
C GLY A 2 29.36 24.45 -73.11
N LEU A 3 29.97 24.36 -71.91
CA LEU A 3 30.49 25.32 -70.90
C LEU A 3 29.45 26.20 -70.17
N GLY A 4 29.46 26.10 -68.83
CA GLY A 4 28.88 27.03 -67.84
C GLY A 4 28.05 26.30 -66.76
N ALA A 5 28.55 25.81 -65.62
CA ALA A 5 29.36 26.37 -64.51
C ALA A 5 28.59 27.29 -63.55
N ALA A 6 28.34 26.79 -62.33
CA ALA A 6 28.24 27.44 -61.00
C ALA A 6 27.16 26.72 -60.16
N GLY A 7 27.36 26.14 -58.98
CA GLY A 7 28.44 26.26 -58.00
C GLY A 7 27.86 26.75 -56.67
N ARG A 8 27.71 25.86 -55.68
CA ARG A 8 28.15 26.09 -54.29
C ARG A 8 27.92 24.87 -53.39
N ARG A 9 29.02 24.49 -52.75
CA ARG A 9 29.15 23.51 -51.66
C ARG A 9 28.71 24.14 -50.33
N LEU A 10 28.12 23.33 -49.45
CA LEU A 10 28.30 23.32 -47.98
C LEU A 10 28.10 21.85 -47.58
N LEU A 11 29.16 21.07 -47.35
CA LEU A 11 29.83 20.83 -46.06
C LEU A 11 28.89 20.27 -44.95
N GLN A 12 29.03 18.95 -44.76
CA GLN A 12 28.86 18.08 -43.58
C GLN A 12 28.74 18.75 -42.18
N PRO A 13 28.13 18.09 -41.16
CA PRO A 13 28.49 16.72 -40.77
C PRO A 13 27.39 15.77 -40.21
N LEU A 14 27.77 14.48 -40.21
CA LEU A 14 27.29 13.41 -39.34
C LEU A 14 27.48 13.80 -37.85
N ALA A 15 26.45 13.64 -37.03
CA ALA A 15 26.58 13.42 -35.59
C ALA A 15 25.33 12.74 -35.00
N ALA A 16 25.55 11.58 -34.38
CA ALA A 16 24.83 11.05 -33.22
C ALA A 16 23.29 10.90 -33.30
N LEU A 17 22.83 9.75 -33.80
CA LEU A 17 21.63 9.10 -33.27
C LEU A 17 22.08 7.92 -32.41
N ALA A 18 22.63 8.27 -31.24
CA ALA A 18 22.94 7.35 -30.17
C ALA A 18 21.84 7.47 -29.11
N ALA A 19 21.20 6.33 -28.83
CA ALA A 19 20.62 5.93 -27.55
C ALA A 19 19.98 7.02 -26.66
N LEU A 20 18.65 7.17 -26.76
CA LEU A 20 17.82 7.53 -25.62
C LEU A 20 16.57 6.64 -25.61
N ALA A 21 16.74 5.43 -25.07
CA ALA A 21 15.67 4.72 -24.37
C ALA A 21 15.49 5.38 -22.99
N ALA A 22 15.17 6.68 -22.99
CA ALA A 22 14.77 7.40 -21.81
C ALA A 22 13.25 7.28 -21.71
N GLY A 23 12.75 6.87 -20.55
CA GLY A 23 11.33 6.83 -20.25
C GLY A 23 10.68 8.16 -20.64
N CYS A 24 9.46 8.07 -21.19
CA CYS A 24 8.64 9.26 -21.38
C CYS A 24 8.28 9.82 -20.00
N GLU A 25 9.17 10.62 -19.42
CA GLU A 25 8.81 11.57 -18.36
C GLU A 25 8.11 12.73 -19.07
N VAL A 26 6.80 12.84 -18.86
CA VAL A 26 6.06 14.04 -19.24
C VAL A 26 6.45 15.12 -18.22
N LEU A 27 7.48 15.88 -18.54
CA LEU A 27 7.71 17.20 -17.95
C LEU A 27 6.66 18.13 -18.53
N VAL A 28 5.56 18.34 -17.80
CA VAL A 28 4.64 19.42 -18.09
C VAL A 28 5.36 20.71 -17.70
N ASP A 29 5.96 21.39 -18.68
CA ASP A 29 6.54 22.73 -18.54
C ASP A 29 5.41 23.79 -18.54
N GLY A 30 4.49 23.61 -17.60
CA GLY A 30 3.34 24.48 -17.38
C GLY A 30 3.06 24.49 -15.90
N GLU A 31 2.92 25.68 -15.32
CA GLU A 31 2.33 25.85 -14.00
C GLU A 31 1.04 25.03 -13.97
N LEU A 32 1.01 23.94 -13.20
CA LEU A 32 -0.25 23.29 -12.89
C LEU A 32 -1.09 24.36 -12.21
N ASP A 33 -2.16 24.81 -12.88
CA ASP A 33 -3.13 25.70 -12.27
C ASP A 33 -3.49 25.14 -10.90
N ALA A 34 -3.50 26.00 -9.89
CA ALA A 34 -3.73 25.59 -8.52
C ALA A 34 -5.01 24.75 -8.44
N VAL A 35 -4.89 23.49 -7.99
CA VAL A 35 -6.04 22.62 -7.72
C VAL A 35 -6.69 23.12 -6.43
N LEU A 36 -7.51 24.15 -6.57
CA LEU A 36 -8.20 24.81 -5.47
C LEU A 36 -9.53 24.09 -5.23
N CYS A 37 -9.64 23.38 -4.11
CA CYS A 37 -10.96 23.10 -3.57
C CYS A 37 -11.38 24.35 -2.80
N SER A 38 -12.49 24.93 -3.22
CA SER A 38 -12.91 26.29 -2.91
C SER A 38 -12.87 26.67 -1.42
N ALA A 39 -11.72 27.18 -0.95
CA ALA A 39 -11.52 28.08 0.18
C ALA A 39 -10.12 28.70 0.02
N GLU A 40 -10.07 29.93 -0.50
CA GLU A 40 -8.86 30.56 -1.06
C GLU A 40 -7.78 30.91 -0.03
N GLY A 41 -6.50 30.65 -0.38
CA GLY A 41 -5.33 31.34 0.18
C GLY A 41 -4.14 30.48 0.62
N ALA A 42 -4.28 29.16 0.77
CA ALA A 42 -3.21 28.30 1.25
C ALA A 42 -2.56 27.48 0.13
N ILE A 43 -1.22 27.56 0.01
CA ILE A 43 -0.42 26.62 -0.79
C ILE A 43 -0.33 25.31 0.01
N GLY A 44 -0.94 24.25 -0.50
CA GLY A 44 -0.98 22.93 0.14
C GLY A 44 -2.15 22.08 -0.38
N PRO A 45 -2.25 20.78 0.00
CA PRO A 45 -3.42 19.97 -0.33
C PRO A 45 -4.71 20.66 0.16
N PRO A 46 -5.80 20.56 -0.59
CA PRO A 46 -6.99 21.39 -0.40
C PRO A 46 -7.58 21.29 1.00
N ALA A 47 -7.63 22.43 1.71
CA ALA A 47 -8.25 22.53 3.02
C ALA A 47 -9.77 22.72 2.85
N CYS A 48 -10.50 21.62 2.73
CA CYS A 48 -11.94 21.64 2.90
C CYS A 48 -12.30 21.88 4.39
N PRO A 49 -13.39 22.62 4.71
CA PRO A 49 -13.87 22.78 6.08
C PRO A 49 -14.01 21.44 6.82
N GLU A 50 -13.91 21.45 8.16
CA GLU A 50 -14.12 20.23 8.95
C GLU A 50 -15.46 19.56 8.59
N GLY A 51 -15.43 18.24 8.40
CA GLY A 51 -16.59 17.47 7.96
C GLY A 51 -16.87 17.51 6.45
N THR A 52 -15.95 18.05 5.63
CA THR A 52 -16.07 18.03 4.16
C THR A 52 -14.83 17.40 3.52
N LEU A 53 -14.98 16.79 2.34
CA LEU A 53 -13.88 16.19 1.57
C LEU A 53 -13.79 16.85 0.19
N CYS A 54 -12.57 17.04 -0.34
CA CYS A 54 -12.45 17.54 -1.70
C CYS A 54 -12.70 16.44 -2.73
N ARG A 55 -13.73 16.61 -3.55
CA ARG A 55 -14.04 15.74 -4.68
C ARG A 55 -14.21 16.58 -5.94
N ASN A 56 -13.41 16.31 -6.96
CA ASN A 56 -13.47 17.02 -8.26
C ASN A 56 -13.40 18.55 -8.11
N GLY A 57 -12.53 19.06 -7.23
CA GLY A 57 -12.37 20.50 -6.99
C GLY A 57 -13.46 21.14 -6.13
N VAL A 58 -14.39 20.36 -5.56
CA VAL A 58 -15.48 20.87 -4.71
C VAL A 58 -15.41 20.21 -3.34
N CYS A 59 -15.53 21.01 -2.28
CA CYS A 59 -15.73 20.48 -0.93
C CYS A 59 -17.17 19.98 -0.78
N ILE A 60 -17.34 18.67 -0.69
CA ILE A 60 -18.63 18.05 -0.41
C ILE A 60 -18.71 17.71 1.07
N ALA A 61 -19.85 17.97 1.71
CA ALA A 61 -20.09 17.48 3.07
C ALA A 61 -19.91 15.96 3.08
N MET A 62 -19.06 15.47 3.98
CA MET A 62 -19.10 14.08 4.37
C MET A 62 -20.30 13.95 5.29
N PRO A 63 -21.36 13.24 4.88
CA PRO A 63 -22.41 12.94 5.82
C PRO A 63 -21.73 12.20 7.00
N PRO A 64 -21.90 12.68 8.25
CA PRO A 64 -21.17 12.13 9.39
C PRO A 64 -21.44 10.64 9.61
N GLU A 65 -22.58 10.16 9.11
CA GLU A 65 -22.97 8.74 9.08
C GLU A 65 -22.11 7.87 8.14
N ARG A 66 -21.23 8.45 7.31
CA ARG A 66 -20.33 7.72 6.40
C ARG A 66 -18.85 7.92 6.73
N ALA A 67 -18.53 8.59 7.83
CA ALA A 67 -17.16 8.83 8.26
C ALA A 67 -16.52 7.55 8.82
N LEU A 68 -15.18 7.48 8.86
CA LEU A 68 -14.48 6.39 9.54
C LEU A 68 -14.96 6.29 11.00
N GLY A 69 -15.26 5.07 11.45
CA GLY A 69 -15.82 4.79 12.76
C GLY A 69 -17.35 4.95 12.86
N ALA A 70 -18.03 5.45 11.84
CA ALA A 70 -19.50 5.47 11.81
C ALA A 70 -20.06 4.04 11.71
N PRO A 71 -21.17 3.72 12.38
CA PRO A 71 -21.81 2.41 12.27
C PRO A 71 -22.34 2.16 10.85
N CYS A 72 -22.33 0.90 10.42
CA CYS A 72 -22.78 0.49 9.09
C CYS A 72 -23.37 -0.92 9.12
N GLU A 73 -24.17 -1.26 8.11
CA GLU A 73 -24.67 -2.62 7.88
C GLU A 73 -24.08 -3.22 6.59
N ALA A 74 -23.75 -2.37 5.62
CA ALA A 74 -23.17 -2.76 4.32
C ALA A 74 -22.05 -1.80 3.91
N HIS A 75 -21.20 -2.24 2.97
CA HIS A 75 -20.09 -1.41 2.46
C HIS A 75 -20.57 -0.09 1.82
N ASP A 76 -21.76 -0.06 1.21
CA ASP A 76 -22.34 1.12 0.57
C ASP A 76 -22.81 2.22 1.55
N ASP A 77 -22.90 1.87 2.84
CA ASP A 77 -23.17 2.84 3.91
C ASP A 77 -21.94 3.73 4.17
N CYS A 78 -20.76 3.30 3.74
CA CYS A 78 -19.50 3.98 4.01
C CYS A 78 -19.08 4.95 2.89
N GLY A 79 -17.98 5.68 3.13
CA GLY A 79 -17.35 6.50 2.11
C GLY A 79 -16.88 5.68 0.90
N ALA A 80 -16.66 6.35 -0.24
CA ALA A 80 -16.30 5.68 -1.51
C ALA A 80 -14.97 4.88 -1.48
N LEU A 81 -14.13 5.11 -0.47
CA LEU A 81 -12.84 4.46 -0.24
C LEU A 81 -12.84 3.63 1.05
N ASP A 82 -14.00 3.51 1.69
CA ASP A 82 -14.18 2.89 2.98
C ASP A 82 -15.07 1.65 2.82
N PHE A 83 -15.09 0.78 3.82
CA PHE A 83 -15.90 -0.43 3.84
C PHE A 83 -16.41 -0.70 5.24
N CYS A 84 -17.58 -1.35 5.32
CA CYS A 84 -18.14 -1.80 6.59
C CYS A 84 -17.34 -2.96 7.18
N LEU A 85 -16.76 -2.74 8.36
CA LEU A 85 -15.90 -3.68 9.09
C LEU A 85 -16.64 -4.26 10.29
N ASP A 86 -16.78 -5.59 10.31
CA ASP A 86 -17.30 -6.32 11.48
C ASP A 86 -16.17 -6.62 12.49
N PRO A 87 -16.19 -6.02 13.70
CA PRO A 87 -15.14 -6.23 14.70
C PRO A 87 -15.10 -7.65 15.26
N THR A 88 -16.19 -8.42 15.17
CA THR A 88 -16.24 -9.80 15.69
C THR A 88 -15.26 -10.72 14.97
N THR A 89 -14.86 -10.34 13.76
CA THR A 89 -13.94 -11.13 12.97
C THR A 89 -12.48 -11.06 13.39
N PHE A 90 -12.15 -10.12 14.28
CA PHE A 90 -10.87 -10.09 15.00
C PHE A 90 -11.02 -10.52 16.46
N GLY A 91 -12.11 -11.22 16.79
CA GLY A 91 -12.46 -11.56 18.17
C GLY A 91 -12.86 -10.36 19.02
N GLY A 92 -13.14 -9.21 18.40
CA GLY A 92 -13.67 -8.03 19.07
C GLY A 92 -15.17 -8.13 19.35
N GLU A 93 -15.71 -7.12 20.00
CA GLU A 93 -17.15 -6.95 20.23
C GLU A 93 -17.59 -5.59 19.71
N GLY A 94 -18.88 -5.44 19.40
CA GLY A 94 -19.47 -4.16 18.98
C GLY A 94 -20.12 -4.18 17.60
N PRO A 95 -20.75 -3.07 17.19
CA PRO A 95 -21.36 -2.94 15.88
C PRO A 95 -20.29 -2.84 14.79
N SER A 96 -20.66 -3.21 13.56
CA SER A 96 -19.83 -2.95 12.39
C SER A 96 -19.66 -1.45 12.16
N VAL A 97 -18.46 -1.04 11.73
CA VAL A 97 -18.12 0.38 11.51
C VAL A 97 -17.39 0.59 10.20
N CYS A 98 -17.51 1.78 9.62
CA CYS A 98 -16.75 2.15 8.44
C CYS A 98 -15.26 2.21 8.73
N ALA A 99 -14.46 1.48 7.98
CA ALA A 99 -13.00 1.43 8.05
C ALA A 99 -12.40 1.61 6.66
N ARG A 100 -11.08 1.85 6.60
CA ARG A 100 -10.32 2.02 5.35
C ARG A 100 -9.01 1.26 5.45
N ALA A 101 -8.55 0.67 4.36
CA ALA A 101 -7.21 0.10 4.29
C ALA A 101 -6.13 1.20 4.37
N CYS A 102 -5.10 1.00 5.18
CA CYS A 102 -4.02 1.97 5.37
C CYS A 102 -2.63 1.33 5.36
N CYS A 103 -1.64 2.17 5.07
CA CYS A 103 -0.23 1.87 5.26
C CYS A 103 0.39 2.61 6.42
N SER A 104 -0.11 3.79 6.73
CA SER A 104 0.34 4.65 7.82
C SER A 104 -0.88 5.38 8.40
N SER A 105 -0.73 5.92 9.61
CA SER A 105 -1.81 6.68 10.26
C SER A 105 -2.16 7.97 9.52
N SER A 106 -1.29 8.45 8.63
CA SER A 106 -1.61 9.54 7.69
C SER A 106 -2.64 9.17 6.61
N ASP A 107 -2.78 7.88 6.27
CA ASP A 107 -3.81 7.44 5.31
C ASP A 107 -5.24 7.52 5.89
N CYS A 108 -5.34 7.74 7.20
CA CYS A 108 -6.60 7.84 7.95
C CYS A 108 -7.12 9.27 8.11
N ASP A 109 -6.42 10.24 7.52
CA ASP A 109 -6.89 11.62 7.43
C ASP A 109 -8.20 11.70 6.59
N PRO A 110 -9.10 12.66 6.88
CA PRO A 110 -8.95 13.77 7.84
C PRO A 110 -9.40 13.43 9.28
N VAL A 111 -9.67 12.17 9.62
CA VAL A 111 -10.19 11.81 10.95
C VAL A 111 -9.07 11.90 11.98
N ARG A 112 -9.08 12.98 12.78
CA ARG A 112 -7.97 13.36 13.66
C ARG A 112 -7.63 12.33 14.73
N ASP A 113 -8.55 11.49 15.15
CA ASP A 113 -8.28 10.42 16.12
C ASP A 113 -8.13 9.04 15.48
N ALA A 114 -8.23 8.92 14.15
CA ALA A 114 -8.00 7.67 13.46
C ALA A 114 -6.51 7.36 13.29
N VAL A 115 -6.17 6.09 13.52
CA VAL A 115 -4.81 5.53 13.39
C VAL A 115 -4.83 4.36 12.42
N CYS A 116 -3.67 4.06 11.85
CA CYS A 116 -3.50 2.79 11.15
C CYS A 116 -3.27 1.68 12.18
N TRP A 117 -4.31 0.90 12.42
CA TRP A 117 -4.32 -0.22 13.34
C TRP A 117 -4.13 -1.53 12.57
N VAL A 118 -3.22 -2.38 13.04
CA VAL A 118 -3.02 -3.72 12.48
C VAL A 118 -3.57 -4.72 13.50
N PRO A 119 -4.52 -5.59 13.11
CA PRO A 119 -5.03 -6.63 13.99
C PRO A 119 -3.92 -7.53 14.55
N ASP A 120 -4.19 -8.19 15.68
CA ASP A 120 -3.22 -9.11 16.30
C ASP A 120 -3.00 -10.38 15.47
N THR A 121 -4.01 -10.77 14.68
CA THR A 121 -3.90 -11.80 13.64
C THR A 121 -3.15 -11.32 12.40
N GLY A 122 -2.67 -10.07 12.38
CA GLY A 122 -1.90 -9.50 11.29
C GLY A 122 -2.74 -9.10 10.08
N GLY A 123 -2.22 -9.36 8.88
CA GLY A 123 -2.80 -9.01 7.58
C GLY A 123 -2.39 -7.62 7.11
N GLY A 124 -3.33 -6.68 7.14
CA GLY A 124 -3.13 -5.30 6.68
C GLY A 124 -3.60 -4.25 7.68
N GLY A 125 -3.12 -3.02 7.51
CA GLY A 125 -3.54 -1.88 8.31
C GLY A 125 -4.97 -1.46 7.99
N LEU A 126 -5.71 -1.11 9.03
CA LEU A 126 -7.08 -0.60 8.99
C LEU A 126 -7.15 0.72 9.75
N CYS A 127 -7.71 1.75 9.11
CA CYS A 127 -8.04 3.00 9.77
C CYS A 127 -9.14 2.78 10.79
N ARG A 128 -8.79 2.95 12.06
CA ARG A 128 -9.68 2.82 13.21
C ARG A 128 -9.50 4.02 14.12
N VAL A 129 -10.57 4.43 14.79
CA VAL A 129 -10.49 5.44 15.84
C VAL A 129 -9.59 4.91 16.96
N GLY A 130 -8.56 5.66 17.33
CA GLY A 130 -7.51 5.22 18.24
C GLY A 130 -8.04 4.71 19.58
N ARG A 131 -8.99 5.42 20.19
CA ARG A 131 -9.60 5.00 21.48
C ARG A 131 -10.27 3.63 21.41
N ASP A 132 -10.80 3.25 20.26
CA ASP A 132 -11.49 1.96 20.06
C ASP A 132 -10.50 0.79 19.95
N VAL A 133 -9.22 1.09 19.71
CA VAL A 133 -8.13 0.11 19.54
C VAL A 133 -7.03 0.30 20.59
N GLY A 134 -7.38 0.85 21.75
CA GLY A 134 -6.46 1.00 22.89
C GLY A 134 -5.40 2.09 22.73
N ARG A 135 -5.60 3.05 21.83
CA ARG A 135 -4.75 4.23 21.61
C ARG A 135 -5.54 5.52 21.89
N PRO A 136 -5.90 5.79 23.16
CA PRO A 136 -6.87 6.84 23.51
C PRO A 136 -6.40 8.26 23.23
N GLU A 137 -5.09 8.48 23.14
CA GLU A 137 -4.49 9.78 22.86
C GLU A 137 -3.56 9.63 21.66
N VAL A 138 -3.82 10.42 20.61
CA VAL A 138 -2.97 10.50 19.42
C VAL A 138 -2.54 11.94 19.22
N GLY A 139 -1.32 12.10 18.74
CA GLY A 139 -0.71 13.39 18.48
C GLY A 139 -0.68 13.73 16.99
N THR A 140 0.30 14.55 16.63
CA THR A 140 0.54 14.98 15.24
C THR A 140 1.92 14.60 14.75
N GLY A 141 2.80 14.10 15.62
CA GLY A 141 4.14 13.66 15.27
C GLY A 141 4.11 12.51 14.28
N ARG A 142 4.83 12.67 13.18
CA ARG A 142 4.99 11.65 12.14
C ARG A 142 6.05 10.65 12.56
N THR A 143 6.12 9.53 11.84
CA THR A 143 7.22 8.57 11.98
C THR A 143 8.58 9.29 12.00
N GLY A 144 9.42 8.95 12.97
CA GLY A 144 10.75 9.54 13.16
C GLY A 144 10.79 10.82 13.98
N ASP A 145 9.66 11.52 14.17
CA ASP A 145 9.62 12.71 15.02
C ASP A 145 9.95 12.34 16.48
N PRO A 146 10.66 13.19 17.23
CA PRO A 146 10.95 12.94 18.64
C PRO A 146 9.65 12.97 19.46
N CYS A 147 9.55 12.07 20.44
CA CYS A 147 8.40 11.98 21.34
C CYS A 147 8.82 11.67 22.77
N ALA A 148 8.03 12.17 23.72
CA ALA A 148 8.13 11.83 25.13
C ALA A 148 7.05 10.81 25.55
N ALA A 149 5.93 10.75 24.84
CA ALA A 149 4.82 9.86 25.10
C ALA A 149 4.07 9.47 23.82
N HIS A 150 3.30 8.39 23.91
CA HIS A 150 2.41 7.88 22.85
C HIS A 150 1.52 8.96 22.21
N ARG A 151 0.96 9.84 23.05
CA ARG A 151 0.11 10.97 22.65
C ARG A 151 0.78 12.03 21.78
N ASP A 152 2.10 12.00 21.66
CA ASP A 152 2.81 12.96 20.81
C ASP A 152 2.76 12.51 19.33
N CYS A 153 2.53 11.22 19.09
CA CYS A 153 2.62 10.58 17.78
C CYS A 153 1.25 10.39 17.13
N ARG A 154 1.16 10.63 15.83
CA ARG A 154 -0.05 10.44 15.00
C ARG A 154 -0.61 9.02 15.11
N SER A 155 0.28 8.04 15.20
CA SER A 155 -0.05 6.62 15.37
C SER A 155 -0.48 6.24 16.78
N GLY A 156 -0.30 7.13 17.75
CA GLY A 156 -0.37 6.82 19.18
C GLY A 156 0.81 5.97 19.68
N MET A 157 1.92 5.88 18.93
CA MET A 157 3.04 5.01 19.27
C MET A 157 4.37 5.77 19.33
N CYS A 158 4.92 5.89 20.54
CA CYS A 158 6.25 6.41 20.83
C CYS A 158 7.14 5.27 21.28
N SER A 159 8.28 5.05 20.62
CA SER A 159 9.22 3.98 20.93
C SER A 159 10.64 4.52 20.88
N GLU A 160 11.44 4.25 21.92
CA GLU A 160 12.83 4.71 22.00
C GLU A 160 12.99 6.24 21.79
N GLY A 161 11.97 7.01 22.18
CA GLY A 161 11.95 8.47 22.04
C GLY A 161 11.63 8.98 20.63
N VAL A 162 11.19 8.11 19.71
CA VAL A 162 10.74 8.49 18.36
C VAL A 162 9.35 7.92 18.04
N CYS A 163 8.59 8.66 17.25
CA CYS A 163 7.29 8.20 16.77
C CYS A 163 7.47 7.06 15.76
N VAL A 164 6.69 5.99 15.92
CA VAL A 164 6.68 4.82 15.02
C VAL A 164 5.29 4.64 14.45
N ASP A 165 5.19 4.13 13.22
CA ASP A 165 3.89 3.89 12.56
C ASP A 165 3.94 2.59 11.77
N ALA A 166 2.77 2.11 11.35
CA ALA A 166 2.67 1.06 10.36
C ALA A 166 3.32 1.51 9.05
N CYS A 167 3.71 0.53 8.24
CA CYS A 167 4.21 0.79 6.90
C CYS A 167 3.86 -0.37 5.96
N CYS A 168 3.94 -0.11 4.67
CA CYS A 168 3.82 -1.15 3.66
C CYS A 168 4.97 -1.18 2.65
N SER A 169 5.92 -0.26 2.78
CA SER A 169 7.12 -0.16 1.93
C SER A 169 8.14 0.73 2.62
N ASP A 170 9.41 0.59 2.24
CA ASP A 170 10.47 1.50 2.72
C ASP A 170 10.22 2.95 2.32
N THR A 171 9.56 3.19 1.19
CA THR A 171 9.17 4.53 0.74
C THR A 171 8.30 5.25 1.77
N SER A 172 7.44 4.52 2.49
CA SER A 172 6.62 5.07 3.58
C SER A 172 7.45 5.53 4.78
N CYS A 173 8.65 4.98 4.97
CA CYS A 173 9.53 5.24 6.11
C CYS A 173 10.72 6.16 5.76
N ALA A 174 11.03 6.31 4.47
CA ALA A 174 12.23 6.98 3.98
C ALA A 174 12.37 8.44 4.47
N ALA A 175 11.26 9.18 4.62
CA ALA A 175 11.28 10.55 5.11
C ALA A 175 11.87 10.69 6.53
N ALA A 176 11.83 9.62 7.33
CA ALA A 176 12.37 9.54 8.67
C ALA A 176 13.79 8.93 8.72
N GLY A 177 14.39 8.60 7.57
CA GLY A 177 15.60 7.77 7.51
C GLY A 177 15.37 6.36 8.08
N ALA A 178 14.13 5.89 8.08
CA ALA A 178 13.71 4.60 8.59
C ALA A 178 13.45 3.61 7.43
N VAL A 179 13.33 2.33 7.78
CA VAL A 179 12.98 1.23 6.88
C VAL A 179 11.77 0.46 7.41
N CYS A 180 11.03 -0.17 6.53
CA CYS A 180 9.82 -0.91 6.86
C CYS A 180 10.17 -2.34 7.25
N ARG A 181 10.01 -2.68 8.53
CA ARG A 181 10.49 -3.94 9.11
C ARG A 181 9.43 -4.70 9.86
N LEU A 182 9.55 -6.03 9.85
CA LEU A 182 8.69 -6.90 10.62
C LEU A 182 9.03 -6.69 12.10
N THR A 183 8.01 -6.40 12.89
CA THR A 183 8.11 -6.24 14.33
C THR A 183 6.98 -7.00 15.01
N LYS A 184 7.17 -7.28 16.29
CA LYS A 184 6.14 -7.85 17.17
C LYS A 184 5.99 -6.99 18.41
N GLY A 185 4.75 -6.71 18.82
CA GLY A 185 4.48 -5.96 20.05
C GLY A 185 4.73 -4.45 19.98
N LEU A 186 5.04 -3.89 18.80
CA LEU A 186 5.33 -2.46 18.64
C LEU A 186 4.09 -1.66 18.23
N ILE A 187 3.46 -2.05 17.12
CA ILE A 187 2.23 -1.40 16.60
C ILE A 187 0.99 -2.29 16.70
N SER A 188 1.18 -3.58 16.95
CA SER A 188 0.17 -4.62 17.16
C SER A 188 0.72 -5.59 18.21
N SER A 189 -0.15 -6.32 18.91
CA SER A 189 0.33 -7.40 19.80
C SER A 189 0.87 -8.58 18.99
N GLY A 190 0.35 -8.74 17.76
CA GLY A 190 0.86 -9.64 16.74
C GLY A 190 2.05 -9.11 15.96
N SER A 191 2.34 -9.80 14.84
CA SER A 191 3.39 -9.40 13.90
C SER A 191 2.84 -8.38 12.91
N ALA A 192 3.62 -7.33 12.64
CA ALA A 192 3.22 -6.28 11.71
C ALA A 192 4.44 -5.57 11.12
N TRP A 193 4.26 -4.91 9.98
CA TRP A 193 5.27 -4.05 9.37
C TRP A 193 5.23 -2.65 10.01
N ALA A 194 6.35 -2.21 10.56
CA ALA A 194 6.48 -0.88 11.16
C ALA A 194 7.73 -0.16 10.66
N CYS A 195 7.66 1.17 10.58
CA CYS A 195 8.83 1.99 10.33
C CYS A 195 9.76 1.98 11.54
N ARG A 196 10.99 1.53 11.31
CA ARG A 196 12.05 1.40 12.32
C ARG A 196 13.33 2.06 11.79
N PRO A 197 14.18 2.62 12.66
CA PRO A 197 15.54 2.96 12.26
C PRO A 197 16.21 1.72 11.62
N PRO A 198 17.10 1.91 10.62
CA PRO A 198 17.91 0.82 10.08
C PRO A 198 18.91 0.38 11.14
N ASP A 199 18.48 -0.50 12.02
CA ASP A 199 19.37 -1.20 12.95
C ASP A 199 20.08 -2.36 12.22
N THR A 200 21.07 -2.96 12.88
CA THR A 200 21.92 -4.03 12.34
C THR A 200 21.28 -5.43 12.39
N THR A 201 19.97 -5.56 12.60
CA THR A 201 19.33 -6.88 12.54
C THR A 201 19.27 -7.39 11.10
N GLY A 202 19.80 -8.59 10.90
CA GLY A 202 19.95 -9.21 9.59
C GLY A 202 20.98 -8.53 8.69
N THR A 203 21.66 -9.32 7.87
CA THR A 203 22.59 -8.80 6.83
C THR A 203 22.19 -9.23 5.43
N ARG A 204 21.24 -10.17 5.33
CA ARG A 204 20.77 -10.70 4.05
C ARG A 204 19.72 -9.78 3.46
N GLY A 205 19.92 -9.42 2.20
CA GLY A 205 19.02 -8.60 1.42
C GLY A 205 17.84 -9.38 0.86
N TYR A 206 17.03 -8.70 0.04
CA TYR A 206 15.88 -9.32 -0.61
C TYR A 206 16.28 -10.56 -1.43
N PHE A 207 15.50 -11.62 -1.25
CA PHE A 207 15.59 -12.92 -1.93
C PHE A 207 16.86 -13.74 -1.66
N GLU A 208 17.71 -13.32 -0.73
CA GLU A 208 18.78 -14.19 -0.24
C GLU A 208 18.20 -15.36 0.57
N ALA A 209 18.86 -16.51 0.53
CA ALA A 209 18.45 -17.68 1.31
C ALA A 209 18.45 -17.37 2.81
N CYS A 210 17.50 -17.91 3.56
CA CYS A 210 17.43 -17.76 5.01
C CYS A 210 16.77 -18.96 5.68
N ASP A 211 17.11 -19.15 6.94
CA ASP A 211 16.49 -20.14 7.83
C ASP A 211 15.65 -19.47 8.93
N GLU A 212 16.01 -18.24 9.30
CA GLU A 212 15.35 -17.49 10.37
C GLU A 212 15.07 -16.03 9.97
N HIS A 213 13.99 -15.47 10.53
CA HIS A 213 13.60 -14.08 10.32
C HIS A 213 14.71 -13.07 10.66
N ALA A 214 15.52 -13.35 11.69
CA ALA A 214 16.58 -12.47 12.16
C ALA A 214 17.78 -12.35 11.20
N GLU A 215 17.88 -13.23 10.20
CA GLU A 215 18.95 -13.16 9.19
C GLU A 215 18.70 -12.07 8.13
N CYS A 216 17.44 -11.70 7.95
CA CYS A 216 16.97 -10.81 6.88
C CYS A 216 16.92 -9.36 7.35
N ALA A 217 17.39 -8.43 6.52
CA ALA A 217 17.38 -7.00 6.82
C ALA A 217 15.96 -6.40 6.99
N SER A 218 14.95 -7.06 6.43
CA SER A 218 13.53 -6.74 6.62
C SER A 218 12.94 -7.33 7.91
N GLY A 219 13.65 -8.27 8.55
CA GLY A 219 13.14 -9.06 9.66
C GLY A 219 12.18 -10.18 9.25
N LEU A 220 12.05 -10.51 7.96
CA LEU A 220 11.20 -11.62 7.49
C LEU A 220 11.94 -12.58 6.57
N CYS A 221 12.02 -13.82 7.02
CA CYS A 221 12.35 -15.00 6.23
C CYS A 221 11.05 -15.75 5.92
N ALA A 222 10.65 -15.82 4.66
CA ALA A 222 9.40 -16.46 4.24
C ALA A 222 9.70 -17.69 3.36
N GLN A 223 8.85 -18.71 3.45
CA GLN A 223 8.89 -19.83 2.51
C GLN A 223 8.38 -19.35 1.14
N VAL A 224 9.22 -19.41 0.11
CA VAL A 224 8.89 -19.01 -1.26
C VAL A 224 8.81 -20.24 -2.14
N ASP A 225 7.62 -20.85 -2.18
CA ASP A 225 7.31 -22.05 -2.95
C ASP A 225 8.43 -23.12 -2.89
N GLU A 226 8.92 -23.58 -4.05
CA GLU A 226 9.98 -24.59 -4.17
C GLU A 226 11.39 -24.05 -3.85
N LEU A 227 11.55 -22.74 -3.67
CA LEU A 227 12.85 -22.10 -3.45
C LEU A 227 13.32 -22.15 -1.99
N GLY A 228 12.45 -22.55 -1.05
CA GLY A 228 12.79 -22.59 0.37
C GLY A 228 12.64 -21.23 1.06
N GLY A 229 13.26 -21.08 2.22
CA GLY A 229 13.31 -19.84 2.97
C GLY A 229 14.08 -18.75 2.20
N ARG A 230 13.44 -17.61 2.00
CA ARG A 230 14.00 -16.42 1.35
C ARG A 230 13.66 -15.17 2.13
N CYS A 231 14.64 -14.28 2.23
CA CYS A 231 14.40 -12.95 2.77
C CYS A 231 13.44 -12.21 1.85
N THR A 232 12.42 -11.59 2.42
CA THR A 232 11.38 -10.92 1.63
C THR A 232 11.15 -9.50 2.14
N ILE A 233 10.35 -8.72 1.41
CA ILE A 233 10.04 -7.32 1.71
C ILE A 233 8.52 -7.14 1.75
N PRO A 234 8.00 -6.13 2.48
CA PRO A 234 6.58 -5.81 2.47
C PRO A 234 6.12 -5.39 1.07
N CYS A 235 4.84 -5.60 0.78
CA CYS A 235 4.23 -5.21 -0.48
C CYS A 235 2.74 -4.91 -0.33
N CYS A 236 2.21 -4.13 -1.28
CA CYS A 236 0.79 -3.81 -1.38
C CYS A 236 0.13 -4.25 -2.67
N ALA A 237 0.88 -4.86 -3.57
CA ALA A 237 0.44 -5.37 -4.85
C ALA A 237 1.60 -6.14 -5.44
N SER A 238 1.31 -7.09 -6.32
CA SER A 238 2.33 -7.93 -6.93
C SER A 238 3.25 -7.17 -7.90
N ASP A 239 2.86 -5.98 -8.38
CA ASP A 239 3.76 -5.10 -9.16
C ASP A 239 4.76 -4.32 -8.31
N MET A 240 4.60 -4.31 -6.98
CA MET A 240 5.60 -3.74 -6.07
C MET A 240 6.75 -4.71 -5.77
N CYS A 241 6.62 -5.97 -6.18
CA CYS A 241 7.62 -7.00 -5.90
C CYS A 241 8.70 -7.00 -6.98
N PRO A 242 9.97 -6.71 -6.62
CA PRO A 242 11.07 -6.82 -7.56
C PRO A 242 11.22 -8.27 -8.03
N ALA A 243 11.68 -8.45 -9.26
CA ALA A 243 12.10 -9.76 -9.70
C ALA A 243 13.29 -10.27 -8.87
N SER A 244 13.46 -11.60 -8.77
CA SER A 244 14.56 -12.15 -7.99
C SER A 244 15.92 -11.73 -8.57
N PRO A 245 16.90 -11.34 -7.73
CA PRO A 245 18.28 -11.13 -8.17
C PRO A 245 18.92 -12.46 -8.59
N GLY A 246 19.83 -12.42 -9.56
CA GLY A 246 20.61 -13.58 -10.03
C GLY A 246 20.34 -13.99 -11.48
N ASP A 247 20.95 -15.11 -11.89
CA ASP A 247 20.92 -15.60 -13.29
C ASP A 247 19.56 -16.17 -13.72
N VAL A 248 18.77 -16.66 -12.77
CA VAL A 248 17.39 -17.12 -12.99
C VAL A 248 16.44 -16.11 -12.38
N THR A 249 15.83 -15.30 -13.24
CA THR A 249 14.87 -14.28 -12.82
C THR A 249 13.50 -14.91 -12.63
N HIS A 250 13.06 -15.00 -11.37
CA HIS A 250 11.71 -15.34 -11.00
C HIS A 250 10.87 -14.07 -10.90
N ILE A 251 9.66 -14.11 -11.43
CA ILE A 251 8.65 -13.08 -11.18
C ILE A 251 8.04 -13.40 -9.81
N VAL A 252 8.14 -12.46 -8.87
CA VAL A 252 7.64 -12.64 -7.51
C VAL A 252 6.39 -11.79 -7.32
N GLY A 253 5.35 -12.36 -6.74
CA GLY A 253 4.09 -11.72 -6.40
C GLY A 253 3.96 -11.46 -4.91
N CYS A 254 3.02 -10.57 -4.58
CA CYS A 254 2.68 -10.23 -3.22
C CYS A 254 1.68 -11.24 -2.67
N ALA A 255 1.93 -11.77 -1.48
CA ALA A 255 1.08 -12.77 -0.85
C ALA A 255 1.02 -12.58 0.67
N GLU A 256 0.02 -13.16 1.31
CA GLU A 256 0.01 -13.31 2.76
C GLU A 256 0.97 -14.44 3.18
N VAL A 257 1.79 -14.16 4.18
CA VAL A 257 2.77 -15.07 4.76
C VAL A 257 2.41 -15.25 6.23
N ASP A 258 2.24 -16.50 6.66
CA ASP A 258 2.13 -16.85 8.08
C ASP A 258 3.50 -16.64 8.76
N VAL A 259 3.53 -15.83 9.81
CA VAL A 259 4.72 -15.49 10.60
C VAL A 259 4.68 -16.09 12.01
N GLY A 260 3.85 -17.12 12.19
CA GLY A 260 3.65 -17.85 13.43
C GLY A 260 2.58 -17.25 14.33
N ALA A 261 2.15 -18.04 15.31
CA ALA A 261 1.14 -17.67 16.32
C ALA A 261 -0.22 -17.22 15.74
N GLY A 262 -0.54 -17.65 14.51
CA GLY A 262 -1.78 -17.27 13.83
C GLY A 262 -1.80 -15.84 13.29
N SER A 263 -0.62 -15.21 13.17
CA SER A 263 -0.46 -13.88 12.59
C SER A 263 0.06 -13.97 11.15
N THR A 264 -0.49 -13.18 10.23
CA THR A 264 -0.03 -13.09 8.85
C THR A 264 0.52 -11.70 8.54
N VAL A 265 1.40 -11.59 7.54
CA VAL A 265 1.79 -10.30 6.96
C VAL A 265 1.88 -10.42 5.44
N ARG A 266 1.78 -9.29 4.73
CA ARG A 266 1.95 -9.30 3.27
C ARG A 266 3.40 -9.10 2.89
N ALA A 267 3.90 -9.96 2.02
CA ALA A 267 5.28 -9.91 1.55
C ALA A 267 5.43 -10.47 0.13
N CYS A 268 6.53 -10.10 -0.53
CA CYS A 268 6.89 -10.61 -1.84
C CYS A 268 7.40 -12.05 -1.74
N ALA A 269 6.48 -13.01 -1.64
CA ALA A 269 6.77 -14.38 -1.24
C ALA A 269 6.16 -15.47 -2.12
N ARG A 270 5.54 -15.11 -3.25
CA ARG A 270 4.94 -16.08 -4.20
C ARG A 270 5.68 -16.05 -5.52
N VAL A 271 6.09 -17.20 -6.05
CA VAL A 271 6.62 -17.28 -7.41
C VAL A 271 5.44 -17.31 -8.39
N LEU A 272 5.41 -16.35 -9.30
CA LEU A 272 4.40 -16.26 -10.34
C LEU A 272 4.83 -17.09 -11.55
N GLN A 273 3.85 -17.73 -12.18
CA GLN A 273 4.10 -18.44 -13.44
C GLN A 273 4.34 -17.42 -14.55
N ALA A 274 5.06 -17.81 -15.61
CA ALA A 274 5.38 -16.91 -16.70
C ALA A 274 4.13 -16.31 -17.40
N GLN A 275 3.00 -17.02 -17.32
CA GLN A 275 1.69 -16.60 -17.84
C GLN A 275 0.84 -15.78 -16.85
N SER A 276 1.25 -15.65 -15.59
CA SER A 276 0.50 -14.94 -14.54
C SER A 276 0.80 -13.44 -14.58
N PHE A 277 0.35 -12.75 -15.62
CA PHE A 277 0.64 -11.32 -15.83
C PHE A 277 -0.60 -10.42 -15.94
N SER A 278 -1.81 -10.98 -15.88
CA SER A 278 -3.03 -10.17 -16.01
C SER A 278 -3.20 -9.26 -14.79
N ALA A 279 -3.38 -7.96 -15.05
CA ALA A 279 -3.58 -6.95 -14.02
C ALA A 279 -4.95 -7.07 -13.35
N VAL A 280 -5.13 -6.36 -12.23
CA VAL A 280 -6.42 -6.27 -11.53
C VAL A 280 -7.53 -5.83 -12.49
N GLY A 281 -8.67 -6.51 -12.43
CA GLY A 281 -9.85 -6.22 -13.23
C GLY A 281 -9.87 -6.80 -14.65
N VAL A 282 -8.81 -7.47 -15.08
CA VAL A 282 -8.81 -8.26 -16.33
C VAL A 282 -9.63 -9.54 -16.12
N ALA A 283 -10.46 -9.90 -17.10
CA ALA A 283 -11.24 -11.13 -17.06
C ALA A 283 -10.34 -12.38 -16.92
N CYS A 284 -10.74 -13.33 -16.07
CA CYS A 284 -10.00 -14.57 -15.82
C CYS A 284 -10.95 -15.77 -15.67
N THR A 285 -10.39 -16.96 -15.89
CA THR A 285 -11.06 -18.25 -15.66
C THR A 285 -10.40 -19.06 -14.54
N GLY A 286 -9.26 -18.59 -14.03
CA GLY A 286 -8.45 -19.27 -13.02
C GLY A 286 -7.36 -18.34 -12.48
N ASP A 287 -6.86 -18.68 -11.30
CA ASP A 287 -5.87 -17.90 -10.55
C ASP A 287 -4.55 -17.75 -11.30
N ASP A 288 -4.16 -18.75 -12.07
CA ASP A 288 -2.91 -18.81 -12.84
C ASP A 288 -2.82 -17.75 -13.95
N ALA A 289 -3.96 -17.23 -14.42
CA ALA A 289 -3.99 -16.12 -15.39
C ALA A 289 -3.62 -14.76 -14.75
N CYS A 290 -3.73 -14.65 -13.43
CA CYS A 290 -3.70 -13.38 -12.71
C CYS A 290 -2.36 -13.11 -12.07
N ARG A 291 -1.90 -11.86 -12.14
CA ARG A 291 -0.63 -11.44 -11.53
C ARG A 291 -0.63 -11.60 -10.01
N GLY A 292 -1.73 -11.29 -9.33
CA GLY A 292 -1.88 -11.58 -7.90
C GLY A 292 -2.15 -13.05 -7.59
N GLY A 293 -2.24 -13.89 -8.63
CA GLY A 293 -2.58 -15.30 -8.54
C GLY A 293 -3.94 -15.54 -7.89
N MET A 294 -4.90 -14.64 -8.14
CA MET A 294 -6.27 -14.67 -7.62
C MET A 294 -7.25 -14.26 -8.72
N CYS A 295 -8.21 -15.12 -9.02
CA CYS A 295 -9.33 -14.87 -9.91
C CYS A 295 -10.62 -14.82 -9.08
N VAL A 296 -11.14 -13.63 -8.86
CA VAL A 296 -12.34 -13.42 -8.03
C VAL A 296 -13.58 -13.52 -8.90
N ILE A 297 -14.51 -14.38 -8.49
CA ILE A 297 -15.83 -14.54 -9.10
C ILE A 297 -16.87 -14.11 -8.06
N GLU A 298 -17.62 -13.06 -8.35
CA GLU A 298 -18.70 -12.63 -7.46
C GLU A 298 -19.84 -13.67 -7.42
N PRO A 299 -20.53 -13.81 -6.28
CA PRO A 299 -21.70 -14.68 -6.20
C PRO A 299 -22.72 -14.38 -7.29
N GLY A 300 -23.01 -15.37 -8.13
CA GLY A 300 -23.98 -15.26 -9.23
C GLY A 300 -23.40 -14.80 -10.57
N GLN A 301 -22.11 -14.43 -10.63
CA GLN A 301 -21.41 -14.17 -11.88
C GLN A 301 -20.74 -15.43 -12.43
N THR A 302 -20.62 -15.53 -13.75
CA THR A 302 -19.86 -16.59 -14.43
C THR A 302 -18.47 -16.14 -14.87
N GLN A 303 -18.25 -14.82 -14.95
CA GLN A 303 -16.98 -14.21 -15.33
C GLN A 303 -16.22 -13.80 -14.07
N GLY A 304 -14.99 -14.30 -13.92
CA GLY A 304 -14.07 -13.83 -12.89
C GLY A 304 -13.24 -12.64 -13.35
N PHE A 305 -12.67 -11.91 -12.39
CA PHE A 305 -11.71 -10.83 -12.62
C PHE A 305 -10.46 -11.06 -11.80
N CYS A 306 -9.31 -10.74 -12.38
CA CYS A 306 -8.06 -10.82 -11.67
C CYS A 306 -8.05 -9.84 -10.50
N SER A 307 -7.55 -10.32 -9.37
CA SER A 307 -7.37 -9.59 -8.13
C SER A 307 -5.91 -9.66 -7.69
N ASP A 308 -5.58 -8.87 -6.68
CA ASP A 308 -4.26 -8.79 -6.05
C ASP A 308 -4.46 -8.43 -4.58
N VAL A 309 -3.47 -8.72 -3.74
CA VAL A 309 -3.47 -8.19 -2.37
C VAL A 309 -3.28 -6.68 -2.44
N CYS A 310 -3.84 -5.94 -1.49
CA CYS A 310 -3.90 -4.48 -1.55
C CYS A 310 -3.71 -3.84 -0.19
N CYS A 311 -3.02 -2.70 -0.08
CA CYS A 311 -2.95 -1.94 1.18
C CYS A 311 -3.80 -0.68 1.20
N ARG A 312 -4.25 -0.25 0.03
CA ARG A 312 -5.07 0.94 -0.18
C ARG A 312 -5.76 0.80 -1.53
N GLU A 313 -6.79 1.60 -1.74
CA GLU A 313 -7.56 1.65 -2.99
C GLU A 313 -6.65 1.81 -4.22
N ALA A 314 -5.63 2.67 -4.14
CA ALA A 314 -4.69 2.91 -5.23
C ALA A 314 -3.90 1.66 -5.67
N SER A 315 -3.79 0.63 -4.83
CA SER A 315 -3.20 -0.67 -5.21
C SER A 315 -4.05 -1.43 -6.24
N CYS A 316 -5.33 -1.09 -6.39
CA CYS A 316 -6.30 -1.82 -7.20
C CYS A 316 -6.50 -1.26 -8.60
N GLY A 317 -5.69 -0.28 -9.01
CA GLY A 317 -5.75 0.31 -10.35
C GLY A 317 -7.01 1.17 -10.53
N ASP A 318 -8.02 0.64 -11.22
CA ASP A 318 -9.28 1.37 -11.47
C ASP A 318 -10.12 1.45 -10.19
N VAL A 319 -9.83 2.47 -9.37
CA VAL A 319 -10.51 2.73 -8.09
C VAL A 319 -12.00 3.06 -8.22
N ALA A 320 -12.50 3.29 -9.44
CA ALA A 320 -13.93 3.45 -9.66
C ALA A 320 -14.66 2.09 -9.70
N ARG A 321 -13.94 1.01 -10.03
CA ARG A 321 -14.49 -0.34 -10.19
C ARG A 321 -14.02 -1.31 -9.14
N PHE A 322 -12.82 -1.11 -8.59
CA PHE A 322 -12.20 -1.99 -7.60
C PHE A 322 -11.83 -1.20 -6.35
N GLY A 323 -12.00 -1.84 -5.19
CA GLY A 323 -11.58 -1.31 -3.90
C GLY A 323 -10.74 -2.30 -3.12
N CYS A 324 -9.97 -1.78 -2.17
CA CYS A 324 -9.13 -2.58 -1.30
C CYS A 324 -9.92 -3.00 -0.07
N ARG A 325 -10.50 -4.20 -0.13
CA ARG A 325 -11.51 -4.66 0.83
C ARG A 325 -11.15 -6.04 1.36
N PRO A 326 -11.66 -6.41 2.54
CA PRO A 326 -11.61 -7.79 3.00
C PRO A 326 -12.25 -8.72 1.98
N ALA A 327 -11.74 -9.95 1.91
CA ALA A 327 -12.37 -11.01 1.16
C ALA A 327 -13.85 -11.18 1.58
N GLY A 328 -14.78 -11.00 0.64
CA GLY A 328 -16.22 -11.19 0.93
C GLY A 328 -16.60 -12.64 1.27
N THR A 329 -15.67 -13.59 1.07
CA THR A 329 -15.85 -15.01 1.33
C THR A 329 -14.59 -15.62 1.94
N GLY A 330 -14.77 -16.45 2.98
CA GLY A 330 -13.69 -17.19 3.63
C GLY A 330 -13.35 -16.69 5.04
N SER A 331 -12.37 -17.35 5.67
CA SER A 331 -11.87 -17.00 7.01
C SER A 331 -10.67 -16.06 6.99
N SER A 332 -10.10 -15.76 5.82
CA SER A 332 -8.96 -14.84 5.69
C SER A 332 -9.45 -13.40 5.56
N TRP A 333 -8.81 -12.51 6.32
CA TRP A 333 -9.00 -11.05 6.26
C TRP A 333 -8.00 -10.37 5.33
N ALA A 334 -7.40 -11.14 4.41
CA ALA A 334 -6.59 -10.58 3.36
C ALA A 334 -7.33 -9.43 2.69
N LEU A 335 -6.76 -8.24 2.78
CA LEU A 335 -7.19 -7.13 1.97
C LEU A 335 -6.80 -7.44 0.53
N ARG A 336 -7.79 -7.51 -0.34
CA ARG A 336 -7.63 -7.75 -1.77
C ARG A 336 -8.45 -6.78 -2.60
N CYS A 337 -8.10 -6.69 -3.87
CA CYS A 337 -8.81 -5.86 -4.82
C CYS A 337 -10.12 -6.53 -5.22
N GLU A 338 -11.21 -6.07 -4.61
CA GLU A 338 -12.56 -6.55 -4.84
C GLU A 338 -13.32 -5.58 -5.74
N PRO A 339 -14.25 -6.06 -6.58
CA PRO A 339 -15.19 -5.17 -7.25
C PRO A 339 -15.99 -4.34 -6.24
N LYS A 340 -16.40 -3.14 -6.66
CA LYS A 340 -17.13 -2.19 -5.80
C LYS A 340 -18.62 -2.44 -5.72
#